data_AF-A0ABC9AAV9-F1
#
_entry.id   AF-A0ABC9AAV9-F1
#
_cell.length_a   1.000
_cell.length_b   1.000
_cell.length_c   1.000
_cell.angle_alpha   90.00
_cell.angle_beta   90.00
_cell.angle_gamma   90.00
#
_symmetry.space_group_name_H-M   'P 1'
#
loop_
_entity.id
_entity.type
_entity.pdbx_description
1 polymer ?
#
loop_
_entity_poly.entity_id
_entity_poly.type
_entity_poly.pdbx_seq_one_letter_code
_entity_poly.pdbx_strand_id
1 'polypeptide(L)'
;MSGCLCLPGYKKKVDPPISILLQKPTPPPPPPNKNMDPVERLQSGFKQFKSEVYDKKPELFEPLKEGQAPTYMVFACSDSRCCPSVTLGLKPGEAFTVRNIAAMVPPYDKTKYTGIGSAIEYAVCALKVKVLTVIGHSRCGGIKALLSMQDGAADTFHFVEDWVRIGFLAKKKVVTEYPHTPFDDQCTILEKEAVNVSLYNLLTYPWVKEGVAAGTLKLVGGHYDFVKGAMAVERLKTGFEQFKADVYDKKPELFEPLKAHQSPKYMVFACSDSRVCPSVTLGLEPGEAFAVRNIASMVPPYDKTKYAGVGSAIEYAVCALKVEVIVVIGHSRCGGIKALLSLQDGEADKFHFVEDWVRIGAPAKTKVLADHASAAFEDQCSILEKEAVNVSLENLKSYPFVKEGLEKGTLKLVGGHYDFVSGKFETWEP
;
A
#
# COMPACT_ATOMS: atom_id res chain seq x y z
N MET A 1 14.57 -41.08 16.33
CA MET A 1 14.15 -40.48 17.62
C MET A 1 14.84 -39.12 17.70
N SER A 2 14.23 -38.08 17.13
CA SER A 2 13.44 -37.07 17.87
C SER A 2 14.23 -36.39 18.99
N GLY A 3 14.84 -35.25 18.66
CA GLY A 3 15.37 -34.29 19.61
C GLY A 3 14.83 -32.92 19.25
N CYS A 4 13.67 -32.59 19.82
CA CYS A 4 12.98 -31.31 19.71
C CYS A 4 13.82 -30.22 20.40
N LEU A 5 14.34 -29.26 19.64
CA LEU A 5 14.96 -28.05 20.21
C LEU A 5 13.87 -27.01 20.45
N CYS A 6 13.33 -27.03 21.67
CA CYS A 6 12.49 -25.98 22.21
C CYS A 6 13.27 -24.65 22.20
N LEU A 7 12.72 -23.64 21.52
CA LEU A 7 13.18 -22.26 21.61
C LEU A 7 12.94 -21.72 23.04
N PRO A 8 13.93 -21.11 23.72
CA PRO A 8 13.74 -20.60 25.06
C PRO A 8 12.98 -19.27 25.06
N GLY A 9 11.94 -19.25 25.90
CA GLY A 9 11.34 -18.13 26.62
C GLY A 9 11.64 -16.70 26.17
N TYR A 10 10.58 -16.04 25.70
CA TYR A 10 10.40 -14.59 25.68
C TYR A 10 10.70 -14.00 27.08
N LYS A 11 11.94 -13.53 27.32
CA LYS A 11 12.29 -12.85 28.56
C LYS A 11 11.71 -11.44 28.56
N LYS A 12 10.82 -11.17 29.51
CA LYS A 12 10.36 -9.83 29.87
C LYS A 12 11.47 -9.04 30.59
N LYS A 13 11.52 -7.75 30.25
CA LYS A 13 12.05 -6.56 30.98
C LYS A 13 13.56 -6.30 31.03
N VAL A 14 13.97 -5.34 30.20
CA VAL A 14 14.57 -4.07 30.65
C VAL A 14 13.87 -2.99 29.85
N ASP A 15 13.23 -2.01 30.50
CA ASP A 15 12.61 -0.87 29.80
C ASP A 15 13.74 0.01 29.21
N PRO A 16 13.91 0.08 27.88
CA PRO A 16 14.77 1.09 27.26
C PRO A 16 14.06 2.45 27.38
N PRO A 17 14.74 3.59 27.15
CA PRO A 17 14.02 4.85 26.97
C PRO A 17 12.94 4.61 25.91
N ILE A 18 11.68 4.89 26.27
CA ILE A 18 10.51 4.72 25.41
C ILE A 18 10.89 5.30 24.04
N SER A 19 11.05 4.40 23.06
CA SER A 19 11.27 4.79 21.67
C SER A 19 10.22 5.84 21.33
N ILE A 20 10.64 6.95 20.72
CA ILE A 20 9.73 8.03 20.29
C ILE A 20 8.61 7.48 19.37
N LEU A 21 8.78 6.28 18.80
CA LEU A 21 7.78 5.53 18.02
C LEU A 21 6.68 4.85 18.87
N LEU A 22 6.83 4.79 20.20
CA LEU A 22 5.94 4.12 21.15
C LEU A 22 5.16 5.08 22.07
N GLN A 23 5.24 6.39 21.87
CA GLN A 23 4.28 7.29 22.53
C GLN A 23 2.88 6.91 22.04
N LYS A 24 2.04 6.37 22.94
CA LYS A 24 0.62 6.13 22.67
C LYS A 24 0.04 7.41 22.08
N PRO A 25 -0.38 7.41 20.81
CA PRO A 25 -1.08 8.56 20.27
C PRO A 25 -2.32 8.80 21.13
N THR A 26 -2.63 10.05 21.44
CA THR A 26 -3.99 10.38 21.85
C THR A 26 -4.93 9.94 20.73
N PRO A 27 -5.95 9.11 21.00
CA PRO A 27 -6.83 8.62 19.96
C PRO A 27 -7.53 9.82 19.31
N PRO A 28 -7.49 9.95 17.96
CA PRO A 28 -8.30 10.94 17.26
C PRO A 28 -9.78 10.70 17.56
N PRO A 29 -10.64 11.70 17.32
CA PRO A 29 -12.06 11.52 17.50
C PRO A 29 -12.52 10.34 16.63
N PRO A 30 -13.47 9.56 17.17
CA PRO A 30 -13.90 8.31 16.58
C PRO A 30 -14.68 8.59 15.29
N PRO A 31 -14.67 7.64 14.33
CA PRO A 31 -15.49 7.78 13.12
C PRO A 31 -16.97 7.94 13.47
N PRO A 32 -17.81 8.44 12.53
CA PRO A 32 -19.19 8.85 12.80
C PRO A 32 -20.13 7.76 13.36
N ASN A 33 -19.68 6.51 13.45
CA ASN A 33 -20.44 5.40 14.04
C ASN A 33 -19.53 4.48 14.87
N LYS A 34 -19.34 4.81 16.16
CA LYS A 34 -18.57 3.98 17.10
C LYS A 34 -19.06 2.54 17.25
N ASN A 35 -20.35 2.31 16.99
CA ASN A 35 -21.04 1.07 17.34
C ASN A 35 -21.25 0.13 16.16
N MET A 36 -20.83 0.51 14.94
CA MET A 36 -20.96 -0.34 13.76
C MET A 36 -19.81 -1.35 13.73
N ASP A 37 -20.13 -2.61 13.43
CA ASP A 37 -19.11 -3.62 13.19
C ASP A 37 -18.16 -3.16 12.07
N PRO A 38 -16.84 -3.31 12.22
CA PRO A 38 -15.90 -2.86 11.21
C PRO A 38 -16.11 -3.45 9.81
N VAL A 39 -16.61 -4.68 9.68
CA VAL A 39 -16.89 -5.32 8.38
C VAL A 39 -18.17 -4.76 7.79
N GLU A 40 -19.22 -4.58 8.60
CA GLU A 40 -20.45 -3.89 8.18
C GLU A 40 -20.18 -2.48 7.66
N ARG A 41 -19.24 -1.75 8.28
CA ARG A 41 -18.80 -0.42 7.83
C ARG A 41 -18.21 -0.44 6.41
N LEU A 42 -17.44 -1.47 6.05
CA LEU A 42 -16.91 -1.62 4.68
C LEU A 42 -18.04 -1.87 3.68
N GLN A 43 -18.97 -2.76 4.01
CA GLN A 43 -20.13 -3.07 3.16
C GLN A 43 -21.06 -1.86 2.99
N SER A 44 -21.31 -1.11 4.06
CA SER A 44 -22.10 0.12 4.00
C SER A 44 -21.45 1.17 3.09
N GLY A 45 -20.14 1.36 3.23
CA GLY A 45 -19.39 2.28 2.38
C GLY A 45 -19.43 1.88 0.90
N PHE A 46 -19.33 0.57 0.61
CA PHE A 46 -19.50 0.07 -0.75
C PHE A 46 -20.92 0.31 -1.30
N LYS A 47 -21.97 0.06 -0.51
CA LYS A 47 -23.36 0.34 -0.92
C LYS A 47 -23.57 1.81 -1.27
N GLN A 48 -22.97 2.72 -0.51
CA GLN A 48 -23.00 4.15 -0.81
C GLN A 48 -22.22 4.47 -2.10
N PHE A 49 -21.00 3.96 -2.26
CA PHE A 49 -20.25 4.11 -3.51
C PHE A 49 -21.04 3.60 -4.73
N LYS A 50 -21.67 2.43 -4.61
CA LYS A 50 -22.46 1.81 -5.67
C LYS A 50 -23.62 2.71 -6.09
N SER A 51 -24.43 3.15 -5.14
CA SER A 51 -25.64 3.95 -5.40
C SER A 51 -25.34 5.41 -5.79
N GLU A 52 -24.33 6.03 -5.19
CA GLU A 52 -24.07 7.46 -5.36
C GLU A 52 -23.01 7.78 -6.43
N VAL A 53 -22.17 6.81 -6.80
CA VAL A 53 -21.07 7.03 -7.74
C VAL A 53 -21.15 6.08 -8.92
N TYR A 54 -21.13 4.76 -8.68
CA TYR A 54 -21.03 3.77 -9.75
C TYR A 54 -22.27 3.78 -10.67
N ASP A 55 -23.47 3.69 -10.08
CA ASP A 55 -24.72 3.63 -10.85
C ASP A 55 -25.09 4.95 -11.52
N LYS A 56 -24.63 6.08 -10.97
CA LYS A 56 -24.90 7.42 -11.49
C LYS A 56 -23.92 7.87 -12.58
N LYS A 57 -22.83 7.13 -12.81
CA LYS A 57 -21.75 7.50 -13.75
C LYS A 57 -21.34 6.35 -14.66
N PRO A 58 -22.27 5.72 -15.40
CA PRO A 58 -21.94 4.61 -16.30
C PRO A 58 -20.86 4.98 -17.33
N GLU A 59 -20.81 6.24 -17.78
CA GLU A 59 -19.79 6.76 -18.70
C GLU A 59 -18.36 6.65 -18.15
N LEU A 60 -18.21 6.61 -16.82
CA LEU A 60 -16.92 6.43 -16.15
C LEU A 60 -16.55 4.96 -15.98
N PHE A 61 -17.52 4.07 -15.73
CA PHE A 61 -17.25 2.68 -15.33
C PHE A 61 -17.42 1.65 -16.45
N GLU A 62 -18.35 1.84 -17.39
CA GLU A 62 -18.56 0.88 -18.49
C GLU A 62 -17.29 0.64 -19.32
N PRO A 63 -16.51 1.68 -19.73
CA PRO A 63 -15.27 1.46 -20.47
C PRO A 63 -14.21 0.68 -19.68
N LEU A 64 -14.23 0.79 -18.35
CA LEU A 64 -13.23 0.18 -17.46
C LEU A 64 -13.45 -1.31 -17.23
N LYS A 65 -14.63 -1.84 -17.59
CA LYS A 65 -14.92 -3.27 -17.51
C LYS A 65 -13.99 -4.05 -18.44
N GLU A 66 -13.74 -3.54 -19.64
CA GLU A 66 -12.95 -4.21 -20.67
C GLU A 66 -11.44 -4.17 -20.42
N GLY A 67 -10.95 -3.13 -19.72
CA GLY A 67 -9.53 -3.02 -19.41
C GLY A 67 -9.15 -1.73 -18.72
N GLN A 68 -7.85 -1.55 -18.51
CA GLN A 68 -7.27 -0.31 -17.99
C GLN A 68 -6.13 0.16 -18.90
N ALA A 69 -6.00 1.47 -19.05
CA ALA A 69 -4.88 2.11 -19.74
C ALA A 69 -4.48 3.38 -18.98
N PRO A 70 -4.01 3.26 -17.72
CA PRO A 70 -3.70 4.40 -16.89
C PRO A 70 -2.56 5.21 -17.51
N THR A 71 -2.70 6.54 -17.49
CA THR A 71 -1.62 7.44 -17.93
C THR A 71 -0.53 7.53 -16.87
N TYR A 72 -0.91 7.40 -15.60
CA TYR A 72 -0.03 7.62 -14.46
C TYR A 72 0.26 6.31 -13.73
N MET A 73 1.48 6.17 -13.24
CA MET A 73 1.77 5.38 -12.06
C MET A 73 2.06 6.31 -10.90
N VAL A 74 1.50 6.03 -9.72
CA VAL A 74 1.66 6.87 -8.52
C VAL A 74 2.18 6.04 -7.36
N PHE A 75 3.30 6.46 -6.78
CA PHE A 75 3.75 6.05 -5.46
C PHE A 75 3.23 7.05 -4.42
N ALA A 76 2.52 6.53 -3.42
CA ALA A 76 2.06 7.32 -2.28
C ALA A 76 2.31 6.55 -0.98
N CYS A 77 2.35 7.26 0.15
CA CYS A 77 2.54 6.61 1.43
C CYS A 77 1.30 5.78 1.80
N SER A 78 1.46 4.73 2.60
CA SER A 78 0.36 3.95 3.16
C SER A 78 -0.46 4.70 4.21
N ASP A 79 0.04 5.82 4.71
CA ASP A 79 -0.61 6.71 5.69
C ASP A 79 -2.10 6.98 5.37
N SER A 80 -2.96 6.87 6.38
CA SER A 80 -4.41 6.90 6.17
C SER A 80 -4.97 8.25 5.72
N ARG A 81 -4.16 9.31 5.74
CA ARG A 81 -4.56 10.69 5.42
C ARG A 81 -4.29 11.09 3.97
N CYS A 82 -3.50 10.30 3.22
CA CYS A 82 -2.94 10.73 1.93
C CYS A 82 -3.28 9.80 0.75
N CYS A 83 -4.51 9.27 0.68
CA CYS A 83 -4.92 8.48 -0.47
C CYS A 83 -4.91 9.33 -1.76
N PRO A 84 -4.07 9.02 -2.77
CA PRO A 84 -3.87 9.89 -3.93
C PRO A 84 -5.13 10.03 -4.80
N SER A 85 -6.01 9.02 -4.85
CA SER A 85 -7.28 9.15 -5.57
C SER A 85 -8.18 10.22 -4.96
N VAL A 86 -8.16 10.34 -3.64
CA VAL A 86 -8.95 11.34 -2.91
C VAL A 86 -8.25 12.69 -2.94
N THR A 87 -6.98 12.74 -2.53
CA THR A 87 -6.26 14.02 -2.37
C THR A 87 -5.89 14.69 -3.68
N LEU A 88 -5.78 13.95 -4.78
CA LEU A 88 -5.42 14.50 -6.10
C LEU A 88 -6.57 14.41 -7.10
N GLY A 89 -7.74 13.94 -6.68
CA GLY A 89 -8.91 13.80 -7.54
C GLY A 89 -8.72 12.84 -8.72
N LEU A 90 -7.89 11.80 -8.58
CA LEU A 90 -7.66 10.83 -9.65
C LEU A 90 -8.90 9.96 -9.83
N LYS A 91 -9.40 9.92 -11.06
CA LYS A 91 -10.57 9.12 -11.42
C LYS A 91 -10.19 7.64 -11.54
N PRO A 92 -11.16 6.72 -11.38
CA PRO A 92 -10.99 5.32 -11.74
C PRO A 92 -10.41 5.19 -13.16
N GLY A 93 -9.40 4.33 -13.32
CA GLY A 93 -8.71 4.13 -14.59
C GLY A 93 -7.53 5.07 -14.87
N GLU A 94 -7.36 6.18 -14.13
CA GLU A 94 -6.31 7.16 -14.45
C GLU A 94 -4.92 6.79 -13.92
N ALA A 95 -4.84 6.16 -12.74
CA ALA A 95 -3.59 5.95 -12.03
C ALA A 95 -3.42 4.54 -11.47
N PHE A 96 -2.41 3.83 -11.97
CA PHE A 96 -1.89 2.61 -11.37
C PHE A 96 -1.12 2.97 -10.09
N THR A 97 -1.56 2.53 -8.92
CA THR A 97 -1.10 3.11 -7.64
C THR A 97 -0.40 2.10 -6.76
N VAL A 98 0.83 2.40 -6.35
CA VAL A 98 1.56 1.68 -5.31
C VAL A 98 1.47 2.47 -4.00
N ARG A 99 1.17 1.79 -2.90
CA ARG A 99 1.22 2.38 -1.56
C ARG A 99 2.08 1.54 -0.63
N ASN A 100 3.07 2.18 0.00
CA ASN A 100 3.99 1.57 0.96
C ASN A 100 4.42 2.59 2.03
N ILE A 101 5.21 2.17 3.02
CA ILE A 101 5.75 3.08 4.04
C ILE A 101 6.60 4.18 3.36
N ALA A 102 6.22 5.43 3.62
CA ALA A 102 6.89 6.65 3.16
C ALA A 102 6.99 6.84 1.63
N ALA A 103 6.12 6.19 0.85
CA ALA A 103 6.11 6.28 -0.62
C ALA A 103 7.46 5.95 -1.26
N MET A 104 8.30 5.14 -0.59
CA MET A 104 9.68 4.92 -0.99
C MET A 104 9.75 4.04 -2.24
N VAL A 105 10.64 4.42 -3.15
CA VAL A 105 11.04 3.59 -4.28
C VAL A 105 12.47 3.10 -4.00
N PRO A 106 12.68 1.80 -3.74
CA PRO A 106 14.03 1.24 -3.63
C PRO A 106 14.74 1.19 -4.99
N PRO A 107 16.08 1.02 -5.02
CA PRO A 107 16.79 0.73 -6.25
C PRO A 107 16.39 -0.66 -6.81
N TYR A 108 16.70 -0.88 -8.08
CA TYR A 108 16.52 -2.16 -8.75
C TYR A 108 17.28 -3.27 -8.00
N ASP A 109 16.54 -4.24 -7.48
CA ASP A 109 17.08 -5.44 -6.84
C ASP A 109 16.09 -6.60 -6.98
N LYS A 110 16.47 -7.62 -7.76
CA LYS A 110 15.66 -8.82 -8.03
C LYS A 110 15.51 -9.75 -6.83
N THR A 111 16.27 -9.54 -5.77
CA THR A 111 16.27 -10.41 -4.59
C THR A 111 15.51 -9.79 -3.42
N LYS A 112 15.58 -8.47 -3.25
CA LYS A 112 15.04 -7.77 -2.06
C LYS A 112 13.76 -6.98 -2.31
N TYR A 113 13.59 -6.39 -3.50
CA TYR A 113 12.54 -5.39 -3.74
C TYR A 113 11.53 -5.82 -4.81
N THR A 114 11.20 -7.11 -4.83
CA THR A 114 10.40 -7.71 -5.91
C THR A 114 8.99 -7.15 -6.02
N GLY A 115 8.36 -6.77 -4.90
CA GLY A 115 7.02 -6.16 -4.92
C GLY A 115 6.97 -4.77 -5.55
N ILE A 116 8.00 -3.94 -5.38
CA ILE A 116 8.08 -2.63 -6.05
C ILE A 116 8.55 -2.79 -7.49
N GLY A 117 9.55 -3.66 -7.71
CA GLY A 117 10.03 -3.95 -9.06
C GLY A 117 8.94 -4.47 -9.98
N SER A 118 8.09 -5.39 -9.50
CA SER A 118 6.98 -5.94 -10.29
C SER A 118 5.95 -4.89 -10.65
N ALA A 119 5.63 -3.97 -9.73
CA ALA A 119 4.69 -2.89 -9.98
C ALA A 119 5.23 -1.89 -11.01
N ILE A 120 6.50 -1.49 -10.92
CA ILE A 120 7.14 -0.59 -11.89
C ILE A 120 7.19 -1.26 -13.26
N GLU A 121 7.66 -2.50 -13.30
CA GLU A 121 7.78 -3.26 -14.54
C GLU A 121 6.42 -3.46 -15.21
N TYR A 122 5.39 -3.85 -14.47
CA TYR A 122 4.05 -4.00 -15.03
C TYR A 122 3.51 -2.67 -15.57
N ALA A 123 3.65 -1.57 -14.81
CA ALA A 123 3.18 -0.27 -15.24
C ALA A 123 3.88 0.23 -16.51
N VAL A 124 5.21 0.12 -16.58
CA VAL A 124 5.99 0.64 -17.72
C VAL A 124 5.98 -0.31 -18.89
N CYS A 125 6.20 -1.60 -18.67
CA CYS A 125 6.39 -2.58 -19.72
C CYS A 125 5.06 -3.14 -20.25
N ALA A 126 4.05 -3.35 -19.40
CA ALA A 126 2.76 -3.90 -19.81
C ALA A 126 1.71 -2.81 -20.06
N LEU A 127 1.49 -1.90 -19.10
CA LEU A 127 0.46 -0.86 -19.20
C LEU A 127 0.89 0.38 -20.00
N LYS A 128 2.20 0.54 -20.26
CA LYS A 128 2.77 1.68 -21.01
C LYS A 128 2.36 3.04 -20.43
N VAL A 129 2.39 3.17 -19.09
CA VAL A 129 2.15 4.44 -18.42
C VAL A 129 3.13 5.51 -18.94
N LYS A 130 2.70 6.77 -18.94
CA LYS A 130 3.48 7.89 -19.49
C LYS A 130 4.18 8.71 -18.42
N VAL A 131 3.72 8.62 -17.17
CA VAL A 131 4.26 9.41 -16.05
C VAL A 131 4.37 8.56 -14.79
N LEU A 132 5.57 8.45 -14.22
CA LEU A 132 5.80 7.92 -12.88
C LEU A 132 5.85 9.08 -11.89
N THR A 133 4.98 9.05 -10.89
CA THR A 133 4.90 10.10 -9.86
C THR A 133 5.22 9.54 -8.50
N VAL A 134 6.11 10.19 -7.74
CA VAL A 134 6.38 9.87 -6.33
C VAL A 134 5.91 11.02 -5.46
N ILE A 135 5.01 10.74 -4.52
CA ILE A 135 4.36 11.76 -3.69
C ILE A 135 4.67 11.51 -2.22
N GLY A 136 5.59 12.32 -1.69
CA GLY A 136 5.81 12.46 -0.25
C GLY A 136 4.71 13.27 0.40
N HIS A 137 4.68 13.34 1.73
CA HIS A 137 3.69 14.12 2.45
C HIS A 137 4.21 14.64 3.79
N SER A 138 3.61 15.71 4.29
CA SER A 138 3.87 16.30 5.61
C SER A 138 3.67 15.30 6.75
N ARG A 139 4.48 15.39 7.81
CA ARG A 139 4.36 14.58 9.03
C ARG A 139 4.30 13.07 8.73
N CYS A 140 5.19 12.61 7.85
CA CYS A 140 5.28 11.20 7.49
C CYS A 140 5.91 10.37 8.60
N GLY A 141 5.17 9.38 9.13
CA GLY A 141 5.65 8.49 10.19
C GLY A 141 6.92 7.70 9.82
N GLY A 142 7.02 7.24 8.57
CA GLY A 142 8.22 6.54 8.08
C GLY A 142 9.44 7.45 7.96
N ILE A 143 9.26 8.71 7.56
CA ILE A 143 10.35 9.69 7.50
C ILE A 143 10.81 10.10 8.90
N LYS A 144 9.85 10.31 9.81
CA LYS A 144 10.15 10.54 11.22
C LYS A 144 10.95 9.38 11.81
N ALA A 145 10.56 8.14 11.51
CA ALA A 145 11.30 6.95 11.93
C ALA A 145 12.73 6.96 11.38
N LEU A 146 12.92 7.18 10.08
CA LEU A 146 14.24 7.29 9.44
C LEU A 146 15.14 8.34 10.12
N LEU A 147 14.63 9.55 10.35
CA LEU A 147 15.41 10.61 10.99
C LEU A 147 15.78 10.26 12.45
N SER A 148 14.89 9.56 13.15
CA SER A 148 15.06 9.18 14.55
C SER A 148 16.06 8.03 14.76
N MET A 149 16.40 7.28 13.70
CA MET A 149 17.37 6.18 13.79
C MET A 149 18.74 6.70 14.20
N GLN A 150 19.42 5.97 15.10
CA GLN A 150 20.81 6.23 15.45
C GLN A 150 21.74 5.31 14.66
N ASP A 151 22.85 5.84 14.15
CA ASP A 151 23.80 5.05 13.38
C ASP A 151 24.46 3.99 14.27
N GLY A 152 24.43 2.72 13.83
CA GLY A 152 24.96 1.58 14.60
C GLY A 152 24.05 1.04 15.70
N ALA A 153 22.88 1.65 15.96
CA ALA A 153 21.90 1.09 16.88
C ALA A 153 21.26 -0.19 16.32
N ALA A 154 20.89 -1.10 17.23
CA ALA A 154 20.10 -2.27 16.87
C ALA A 154 18.69 -1.86 16.43
N ASP A 155 18.15 -2.57 15.43
CA ASP A 155 16.80 -2.33 14.95
C ASP A 155 15.79 -2.73 16.04
N THR A 156 14.76 -1.90 16.23
CA THR A 156 13.68 -2.14 17.20
C THR A 156 12.50 -2.90 16.59
N PHE A 157 12.31 -2.79 15.28
CA PHE A 157 11.34 -3.54 14.51
C PHE A 157 12.04 -4.58 13.61
N HIS A 158 11.26 -5.55 13.12
CA HIS A 158 11.76 -6.62 12.26
C HIS A 158 12.01 -6.13 10.82
N PHE A 159 11.24 -5.16 10.35
CA PHE A 159 11.22 -4.71 8.96
C PHE A 159 11.29 -3.19 8.78
N VAL A 160 10.73 -2.41 9.71
CA VAL A 160 10.54 -0.96 9.50
C VAL A 160 11.86 -0.24 9.29
N GLU A 161 12.87 -0.46 10.13
CA GLU A 161 14.18 0.18 9.97
C GLU A 161 14.87 -0.24 8.67
N ASP A 162 14.86 -1.53 8.33
CA ASP A 162 15.46 -2.01 7.08
C ASP A 162 14.79 -1.37 5.85
N TRP A 163 13.47 -1.21 5.86
CA TRP A 163 12.75 -0.56 4.79
C TRP A 163 13.10 0.92 4.67
N VAL A 164 13.03 1.69 5.77
CA VAL A 164 13.24 3.14 5.68
C VAL A 164 14.69 3.53 5.39
N ARG A 165 15.66 2.62 5.56
CA ARG A 165 17.07 2.80 5.14
C ARG A 165 17.23 3.04 3.64
N ILE A 166 16.22 2.78 2.80
CA ILE A 166 16.20 3.26 1.40
C ILE A 166 16.46 4.77 1.33
N GLY A 167 15.96 5.55 2.29
CA GLY A 167 16.16 7.00 2.39
C GLY A 167 17.46 7.45 3.07
N PHE A 168 18.40 6.54 3.37
CA PHE A 168 19.58 6.88 4.20
C PHE A 168 20.44 8.00 3.60
N LEU A 169 20.58 8.05 2.27
CA LEU A 169 21.29 9.14 1.59
C LEU A 169 20.62 10.50 1.81
N ALA A 170 19.28 10.55 1.76
CA ALA A 170 18.52 11.76 2.06
C ALA A 170 18.70 12.17 3.52
N LYS A 171 18.64 11.23 4.46
CA LYS A 171 18.89 11.49 5.89
C LYS A 171 20.27 12.10 6.08
N LYS A 172 21.32 11.46 5.53
CA LYS A 172 22.71 11.93 5.66
C LYS A 172 22.86 13.35 5.14
N LYS A 173 22.26 13.67 3.99
CA LYS A 173 22.24 15.03 3.44
C LYS A 173 21.61 16.01 4.43
N VAL A 174 20.39 15.72 4.91
CA VAL A 174 19.65 16.62 5.81
C VAL A 174 20.40 16.87 7.12
N VAL A 175 20.90 15.83 7.78
CA VAL A 175 21.62 16.00 9.06
C VAL A 175 22.95 16.75 8.90
N THR A 176 23.57 16.69 7.71
CA THR A 176 24.85 17.37 7.42
C THR A 176 24.63 18.83 7.05
N GLU A 177 23.64 19.12 6.19
CA GLU A 177 23.39 20.47 5.68
C GLU A 177 22.54 21.32 6.65
N TYR A 178 21.72 20.69 7.50
CA TYR A 178 20.76 21.36 8.39
C TYR A 178 20.89 20.95 9.88
N PRO A 179 22.11 20.86 10.46
CA PRO A 179 22.32 20.25 11.78
C PRO A 179 21.63 20.99 12.94
N HIS A 180 21.40 22.30 12.79
CA HIS A 180 20.78 23.15 13.80
C HIS A 180 19.28 23.40 13.56
N THR A 181 18.72 22.84 12.50
CA THR A 181 17.30 22.97 12.19
C THR A 181 16.48 22.13 13.18
N PRO A 182 15.35 22.61 13.71
CA PRO A 182 14.49 21.82 14.59
C PRO A 182 14.09 20.49 13.97
N PHE A 183 13.88 19.47 14.81
CA PHE A 183 13.65 18.09 14.35
C PHE A 183 12.47 17.95 13.37
N ASP A 184 11.35 18.61 13.63
CA ASP A 184 10.16 18.56 12.76
C ASP A 184 10.40 19.29 11.42
N ASP A 185 11.22 20.33 11.42
CA ASP A 185 11.62 21.04 10.21
C ASP A 185 12.61 20.19 9.39
N GLN A 186 13.54 19.48 10.05
CA GLN A 186 14.38 18.48 9.39
C GLN A 186 13.54 17.36 8.78
N CYS A 187 12.50 16.87 9.47
CA CYS A 187 11.56 15.90 8.89
C CYS A 187 10.91 16.46 7.61
N THR A 188 10.48 17.72 7.61
CA THR A 188 9.86 18.36 6.44
C THR A 188 10.82 18.44 5.25
N ILE A 189 12.11 18.74 5.50
CA ILE A 189 13.14 18.73 4.46
C ILE A 189 13.37 17.29 3.98
N LEU A 190 13.50 16.35 4.91
CA LEU A 190 13.76 14.94 4.61
C LEU A 190 12.64 14.28 3.81
N GLU A 191 11.37 14.65 4.04
CA GLU A 191 10.24 14.18 3.25
C GLU A 191 10.40 14.51 1.75
N LYS A 192 10.94 15.69 1.44
CA LYS A 192 11.20 16.11 0.05
C LYS A 192 12.44 15.45 -0.51
N GLU A 193 13.51 15.33 0.28
CA GLU A 193 14.74 14.66 -0.17
C GLU A 193 14.55 13.15 -0.37
N ALA A 194 13.69 12.50 0.40
CA ALA A 194 13.33 11.10 0.20
C ALA A 194 12.57 10.87 -1.12
N VAL A 195 11.76 11.83 -1.55
CA VAL A 195 11.15 11.83 -2.89
C VAL A 195 12.25 11.90 -3.96
N ASN A 196 13.22 12.79 -3.81
CA ASN A 196 14.34 12.90 -4.75
C ASN A 196 15.13 11.58 -4.85
N VAL A 197 15.48 10.96 -3.71
CA VAL A 197 16.14 9.64 -3.69
C VAL A 197 15.29 8.59 -4.41
N SER A 198 13.98 8.58 -4.21
CA SER A 198 13.07 7.66 -4.89
C SER A 198 13.04 7.88 -6.41
N LEU A 199 13.08 9.14 -6.88
CA LEU A 199 13.20 9.46 -8.31
C LEU A 199 14.53 9.01 -8.90
N TYR A 200 15.64 9.14 -8.16
CA TYR A 200 16.93 8.60 -8.58
C TYR A 200 16.91 7.07 -8.64
N ASN A 201 16.31 6.42 -7.66
CA ASN A 201 16.16 4.96 -7.64
C ASN A 201 15.32 4.45 -8.82
N LEU A 202 14.29 5.18 -9.24
CA LEU A 202 13.54 4.84 -10.46
C LEU A 202 14.45 4.75 -11.70
N LEU A 203 15.49 5.57 -11.82
CA LEU A 203 16.45 5.52 -12.93
C LEU A 203 17.40 4.31 -12.88
N THR A 204 17.39 3.52 -11.80
CA THR A 204 18.14 2.26 -11.72
C THR A 204 17.43 1.11 -12.42
N TYR A 205 16.13 1.26 -12.72
CA TYR A 205 15.35 0.30 -13.51
C TYR A 205 15.59 0.52 -15.01
N PRO A 206 16.10 -0.47 -15.76
CA PRO A 206 16.52 -0.26 -17.16
C PRO A 206 15.43 0.33 -18.06
N TRP A 207 14.22 -0.23 -18.04
CA TRP A 207 13.08 0.26 -18.85
C TRP A 207 12.60 1.66 -18.46
N VAL A 208 12.79 2.07 -17.20
CA VAL A 208 12.48 3.44 -16.78
C VAL A 208 13.53 4.39 -17.35
N LYS A 209 14.81 4.06 -17.20
CA LYS A 209 15.93 4.83 -17.73
C LYS A 209 15.82 5.01 -19.25
N GLU A 210 15.52 3.93 -19.97
CA GLU A 210 15.30 3.93 -21.42
C GLU A 210 14.08 4.77 -21.81
N GLY A 211 12.94 4.59 -21.12
CA GLY A 211 11.73 5.38 -21.40
C GLY A 211 11.92 6.88 -21.18
N VAL A 212 12.68 7.27 -20.14
CA VAL A 212 13.04 8.67 -19.89
C VAL A 212 13.99 9.19 -20.97
N ALA A 213 15.03 8.45 -21.33
CA ALA A 213 15.97 8.84 -22.38
C ALA A 213 15.30 8.99 -23.75
N ALA A 214 14.30 8.15 -24.05
CA ALA A 214 13.50 8.21 -25.27
C ALA A 214 12.38 9.26 -25.23
N GLY A 215 12.14 9.92 -24.09
CA GLY A 215 11.06 10.88 -23.91
C GLY A 215 9.65 10.28 -23.87
N THR A 216 9.53 8.95 -23.76
CA THR A 216 8.24 8.24 -23.68
C THR A 216 7.70 8.12 -22.25
N LEU A 217 8.56 8.36 -21.25
CA LEU A 217 8.24 8.30 -19.83
C LEU A 217 8.76 9.54 -19.09
N LYS A 218 7.93 10.16 -18.24
CA LYS A 218 8.32 11.29 -17.39
C LYS A 218 8.34 10.88 -15.92
N LEU A 219 9.33 11.36 -15.17
CA LEU A 219 9.39 11.25 -13.71
C LEU A 219 8.95 12.56 -13.06
N VAL A 220 8.11 12.48 -12.03
CA VAL A 220 7.58 13.65 -11.30
C VAL A 220 7.65 13.39 -9.80
N GLY A 221 8.28 14.30 -9.06
CA GLY A 221 8.24 14.33 -7.60
C GLY A 221 7.19 15.33 -7.11
N GLY A 222 6.46 14.96 -6.06
CA GLY A 222 5.52 15.83 -5.38
C GLY A 222 5.63 15.71 -3.86
N HIS A 223 5.20 16.76 -3.17
CA HIS A 223 5.04 16.76 -1.73
C HIS A 223 3.66 17.33 -1.39
N TYR A 224 2.91 16.56 -0.60
CA TYR A 224 1.59 16.90 -0.11
C TYR A 224 1.67 17.42 1.32
N ASP A 225 1.41 18.70 1.53
CA ASP A 225 1.29 19.25 2.87
C ASP A 225 -0.19 19.27 3.28
N PHE A 226 -0.64 18.28 4.05
CA PHE A 226 -2.01 18.25 4.58
C PHE A 226 -2.20 19.16 5.79
N VAL A 227 -1.12 19.68 6.38
CA VAL A 227 -1.22 20.64 7.49
C VAL A 227 -1.58 22.01 6.94
N LYS A 228 -0.94 22.41 5.83
CA LYS A 228 -1.20 23.67 5.13
C LYS A 228 -2.26 23.56 4.03
N GLY A 229 -2.55 22.33 3.60
CA GLY A 229 -3.39 22.08 2.43
C GLY A 229 -2.74 22.63 1.16
N ALA A 230 -1.56 22.12 0.77
CA ALA A 230 -0.85 22.56 -0.44
C ALA A 230 -0.22 21.38 -1.23
N MET A 231 -0.13 21.53 -2.56
CA MET A 231 0.54 20.60 -3.47
C MET A 231 1.51 21.32 -4.42
N ALA A 232 2.70 20.74 -4.60
CA ALA A 232 3.79 21.35 -5.37
C ALA A 232 3.80 21.05 -6.88
N VAL A 233 2.91 20.19 -7.40
CA VAL A 233 2.93 19.74 -8.81
C VAL A 233 1.74 20.31 -9.58
N GLU A 234 1.99 21.15 -10.59
CA GLU A 234 0.98 21.94 -11.32
C GLU A 234 -0.21 21.14 -11.86
N ARG A 235 0.02 19.99 -12.54
CA ARG A 235 -1.08 19.14 -13.04
C ARG A 235 -1.91 18.47 -11.94
N LEU A 236 -1.27 18.17 -10.81
CA LEU A 236 -1.93 17.58 -9.63
C LEU A 236 -2.54 18.65 -8.72
N LYS A 237 -2.16 19.92 -8.94
CA LYS A 237 -2.60 21.06 -8.17
C LYS A 237 -4.10 21.29 -8.31
N THR A 238 -4.67 21.15 -9.51
CA THR A 238 -6.10 21.38 -9.73
C THR A 238 -6.98 20.37 -8.98
N GLY A 239 -6.65 19.08 -9.06
CA GLY A 239 -7.37 18.04 -8.33
C GLY A 239 -7.21 18.19 -6.81
N PHE A 240 -6.04 18.66 -6.37
CA PHE A 240 -5.81 18.98 -4.98
C PHE A 240 -6.55 20.24 -4.50
N GLU A 241 -6.55 21.32 -5.29
CA GLU A 241 -7.31 22.55 -5.00
C GLU A 241 -8.80 22.24 -4.86
N GLN A 242 -9.32 21.33 -5.70
CA GLN A 242 -10.68 20.83 -5.56
C GLN A 242 -10.88 20.01 -4.29
N PHE A 243 -10.00 19.05 -3.98
CA PHE A 243 -10.05 18.32 -2.71
C PHE A 243 -10.02 19.27 -1.50
N LYS A 244 -9.18 20.30 -1.56
CA LYS A 244 -9.06 21.30 -0.51
C LYS A 244 -10.38 22.05 -0.31
N ALA A 245 -10.92 22.60 -1.39
CA ALA A 245 -12.15 23.39 -1.35
C ALA A 245 -13.40 22.55 -1.01
N ASP A 246 -13.50 21.33 -1.56
CA ASP A 246 -14.71 20.53 -1.50
C ASP A 246 -14.76 19.51 -0.37
N VAL A 247 -13.61 19.13 0.20
CA VAL A 247 -13.52 18.11 1.25
C VAL A 247 -12.80 18.65 2.49
N TYR A 248 -11.58 19.16 2.33
CA TYR A 248 -10.74 19.55 3.46
C TYR A 248 -11.35 20.72 4.24
N ASP A 249 -11.59 21.84 3.58
CA ASP A 249 -12.06 23.08 4.21
C ASP A 249 -13.52 22.96 4.71
N LYS A 250 -14.29 21.97 4.20
CA LYS A 250 -15.67 21.70 4.61
C LYS A 250 -15.82 20.71 5.76
N LYS A 251 -14.73 20.04 6.20
CA LYS A 251 -14.74 19.04 7.29
C LYS A 251 -13.66 19.30 8.35
N PRO A 252 -13.59 20.50 8.97
CA PRO A 252 -12.57 20.81 9.97
C PRO A 252 -12.58 19.82 11.16
N GLU A 253 -13.75 19.33 11.57
CA GLU A 253 -13.91 18.33 12.62
C GLU A 253 -13.22 16.99 12.31
N LEU A 254 -13.07 16.66 11.02
CA LEU A 254 -12.30 15.51 10.56
C LEU A 254 -10.80 15.82 10.46
N PHE A 255 -10.42 16.95 9.86
CA PHE A 255 -9.02 17.21 9.50
C PHE A 255 -8.18 17.82 10.63
N GLU A 256 -8.73 18.66 11.49
CA GLU A 256 -7.99 19.25 12.63
C GLU A 256 -7.31 18.19 13.52
N PRO A 257 -8.00 17.13 13.98
CA PRO A 257 -7.33 16.09 14.77
C PRO A 257 -6.30 15.28 13.95
N LEU A 258 -6.53 15.07 12.65
CA LEU A 258 -5.64 14.31 11.77
C LEU A 258 -4.31 15.01 11.49
N LYS A 259 -4.23 16.34 11.70
CA LYS A 259 -2.96 17.09 11.66
C LYS A 259 -1.98 16.59 12.70
N ALA A 260 -2.46 16.18 13.88
CA ALA A 260 -1.62 15.71 14.96
C ALA A 260 -1.18 14.25 14.73
N HIS A 261 -2.15 13.32 14.62
CA HIS A 261 -1.87 11.88 14.56
C HIS A 261 -2.89 11.16 13.69
N GLN A 262 -2.52 9.97 13.19
CA GLN A 262 -3.44 9.02 12.57
C GLN A 262 -3.67 7.84 13.53
N SER A 263 -4.88 7.29 13.51
CA SER A 263 -5.22 6.05 14.23
C SER A 263 -6.24 5.26 13.40
N PRO A 264 -5.84 4.79 12.20
CA PRO A 264 -6.74 4.07 11.33
C PRO A 264 -7.21 2.78 11.99
N LYS A 265 -8.49 2.46 11.80
CA LYS A 265 -9.07 1.21 12.27
C LYS A 265 -8.69 0.03 11.37
N TYR A 266 -8.49 0.31 10.09
CA TYR A 266 -8.21 -0.68 9.06
C TYR A 266 -6.77 -0.61 8.56
N MET A 267 -6.19 -1.78 8.33
CA MET A 267 -5.15 -1.98 7.31
C MET A 267 -5.81 -2.60 6.07
N VAL A 268 -5.56 -2.04 4.88
CA VAL A 268 -6.15 -2.52 3.63
C VAL A 268 -5.06 -2.94 2.65
N PHE A 269 -5.10 -4.18 2.18
CA PHE A 269 -4.38 -4.61 0.97
C PHE A 269 -5.34 -4.56 -0.23
N ALA A 270 -4.94 -3.83 -1.27
CA ALA A 270 -5.69 -3.74 -2.52
C ALA A 270 -4.74 -3.74 -3.72
N CYS A 271 -5.26 -4.05 -4.91
CA CYS A 271 -4.43 -4.16 -6.08
C CYS A 271 -3.98 -2.76 -6.52
N SER A 272 -2.83 -2.66 -7.17
CA SER A 272 -2.36 -1.42 -7.79
C SER A 272 -3.20 -0.99 -9.00
N ASP A 273 -4.07 -1.87 -9.49
CA ASP A 273 -5.01 -1.64 -10.59
C ASP A 273 -5.76 -0.29 -10.45
N SER A 274 -5.75 0.48 -11.52
CA SER A 274 -6.26 1.86 -11.54
C SER A 274 -7.77 1.98 -11.29
N ARG A 275 -8.51 0.87 -11.35
CA ARG A 275 -9.99 0.85 -11.24
C ARG A 275 -10.50 0.65 -9.81
N VAL A 276 -9.65 0.18 -8.88
CA VAL A 276 -10.08 -0.43 -7.61
C VAL A 276 -9.53 0.27 -6.36
N CYS A 277 -9.46 1.59 -6.35
CA CYS A 277 -8.97 2.33 -5.18
C CYS A 277 -9.88 2.10 -3.95
N PRO A 278 -9.39 1.48 -2.86
CA PRO A 278 -10.24 1.06 -1.75
C PRO A 278 -10.88 2.24 -1.00
N SER A 279 -10.20 3.40 -0.94
CA SER A 279 -10.80 4.58 -0.30
C SER A 279 -12.05 5.07 -1.02
N VAL A 280 -12.07 4.93 -2.35
CA VAL A 280 -13.21 5.33 -3.17
C VAL A 280 -14.28 4.24 -3.13
N THR A 281 -13.90 3.00 -3.42
CA THR A 281 -14.87 1.90 -3.58
C THR A 281 -15.53 1.50 -2.26
N LEU A 282 -14.87 1.68 -1.12
CA LEU A 282 -15.42 1.40 0.20
C LEU A 282 -15.84 2.67 0.97
N GLY A 283 -15.81 3.84 0.32
CA GLY A 283 -16.16 5.12 0.94
C GLY A 283 -15.41 5.37 2.25
N LEU A 284 -14.10 5.13 2.26
CA LEU A 284 -13.26 5.34 3.45
C LEU A 284 -12.80 6.80 3.49
N GLU A 285 -13.08 7.46 4.60
CA GLU A 285 -12.67 8.82 4.87
C GLU A 285 -11.15 8.88 5.17
N PRO A 286 -10.49 10.02 4.91
CA PRO A 286 -9.14 10.27 5.38
C PRO A 286 -9.02 9.97 6.88
N GLY A 287 -8.02 9.19 7.26
CA GLY A 287 -7.83 8.73 8.62
C GLY A 287 -8.29 7.30 8.88
N GLU A 288 -9.23 6.73 8.12
CA GLU A 288 -9.84 5.44 8.46
C GLU A 288 -8.97 4.21 8.11
N ALA A 289 -8.20 4.27 7.03
CA ALA A 289 -7.49 3.09 6.50
C ALA A 289 -6.03 3.35 6.11
N PHE A 290 -5.12 2.61 6.73
CA PHE A 290 -3.73 2.49 6.31
C PHE A 290 -3.65 1.48 5.16
N ALA A 291 -3.25 1.89 3.96
CA ALA A 291 -3.41 1.03 2.77
C ALA A 291 -2.08 0.65 2.11
N VAL A 292 -1.92 -0.62 1.80
CA VAL A 292 -0.88 -1.15 0.92
C VAL A 292 -1.51 -1.44 -0.43
N ARG A 293 -0.86 -0.99 -1.51
CA ARG A 293 -1.25 -1.34 -2.87
C ARG A 293 -0.09 -1.91 -3.65
N ASN A 294 -0.26 -3.11 -4.17
CA ASN A 294 0.75 -3.86 -4.95
C ASN A 294 0.06 -4.70 -6.05
N ILE A 295 0.83 -5.41 -6.87
CA ILE A 295 0.26 -6.28 -7.90
C ILE A 295 -0.58 -7.39 -7.24
N ALA A 296 -1.84 -7.50 -7.69
CA ALA A 296 -2.81 -8.52 -7.26
C ALA A 296 -3.14 -8.56 -5.75
N SER A 297 -2.97 -7.45 -5.04
CA SER A 297 -3.27 -7.33 -3.59
C SER A 297 -2.55 -8.37 -2.72
N MET A 298 -1.44 -8.94 -3.21
CA MET A 298 -0.84 -10.12 -2.58
C MET A 298 -0.16 -9.75 -1.27
N VAL A 299 -0.33 -10.63 -0.28
CA VAL A 299 0.48 -10.63 0.94
C VAL A 299 1.45 -11.82 0.87
N PRO A 300 2.76 -11.58 0.74
CA PRO A 300 3.75 -12.65 0.85
C PRO A 300 3.85 -13.20 2.29
N PRO A 301 4.44 -14.39 2.48
CA PRO A 301 4.79 -14.88 3.80
C PRO A 301 5.88 -14.01 4.46
N TYR A 302 6.04 -14.16 5.77
CA TYR A 302 7.09 -13.49 6.54
C TYR A 302 8.49 -13.83 5.99
N ASP A 303 9.17 -12.83 5.43
CA ASP A 303 10.56 -12.92 4.97
C ASP A 303 11.24 -11.56 5.08
N LYS A 304 12.25 -11.46 5.95
CA LYS A 304 13.00 -10.22 6.21
C LYS A 304 13.93 -9.82 5.06
N THR A 305 14.30 -10.76 4.20
CA THR A 305 15.20 -10.52 3.09
C THR A 305 14.43 -10.10 1.85
N LYS A 306 13.38 -10.82 1.47
CA LYS A 306 12.68 -10.61 0.19
C LYS A 306 11.46 -9.69 0.27
N TYR A 307 10.79 -9.62 1.43
CA TYR A 307 9.47 -9.01 1.54
C TYR A 307 9.38 -7.89 2.59
N ALA A 308 10.50 -7.19 2.84
CA ALA A 308 10.57 -6.11 3.81
C ALA A 308 9.57 -4.96 3.55
N GLY A 309 9.24 -4.67 2.29
CA GLY A 309 8.24 -3.65 1.94
C GLY A 309 6.84 -3.95 2.47
N VAL A 310 6.36 -5.19 2.30
CA VAL A 310 5.06 -5.60 2.86
C VAL A 310 5.18 -5.84 4.36
N GLY A 311 6.24 -6.50 4.82
CA GLY A 311 6.46 -6.78 6.24
C GLY A 311 6.50 -5.51 7.09
N SER A 312 7.17 -4.46 6.64
CA SER A 312 7.22 -3.16 7.35
C SER A 312 5.87 -2.48 7.43
N ALA A 313 5.04 -2.58 6.39
CA ALA A 313 3.70 -2.02 6.40
C ALA A 313 2.78 -2.76 7.39
N ILE A 314 2.82 -4.09 7.42
CA ILE A 314 2.03 -4.89 8.38
C ILE A 314 2.52 -4.62 9.80
N GLU A 315 3.83 -4.65 10.02
CA GLU A 315 4.42 -4.39 11.33
C GLU A 315 4.06 -3.00 11.84
N TYR A 316 4.17 -1.97 11.00
CA TYR A 316 3.80 -0.62 11.41
C TYR A 316 2.31 -0.50 11.74
N ALA A 317 1.44 -1.07 10.91
CA ALA A 317 -0.01 -1.03 11.14
C ALA A 317 -0.40 -1.74 12.44
N VAL A 318 0.12 -2.93 12.69
CA VAL A 318 -0.24 -3.77 13.85
C VAL A 318 0.49 -3.32 15.12
N CYS A 319 1.80 -3.04 15.04
CA CYS A 319 2.62 -2.77 16.21
C CYS A 319 2.59 -1.30 16.63
N ALA A 320 2.54 -0.35 15.68
CA ALA A 320 2.55 1.08 15.98
C ALA A 320 1.15 1.71 15.93
N LEU A 321 0.39 1.49 14.85
CA LEU A 321 -0.93 2.12 14.68
C LEU A 321 -2.07 1.39 15.40
N LYS A 322 -1.86 0.12 15.79
CA LYS A 322 -2.84 -0.71 16.49
C LYS A 322 -4.15 -0.85 15.72
N VAL A 323 -4.06 -1.07 14.41
CA VAL A 323 -5.25 -1.39 13.59
C VAL A 323 -6.00 -2.59 14.16
N GLU A 324 -7.32 -2.59 14.03
CA GLU A 324 -8.19 -3.64 14.56
C GLU A 324 -8.54 -4.68 13.49
N VAL A 325 -8.49 -4.30 12.21
CA VAL A 325 -8.86 -5.17 11.09
C VAL A 325 -7.84 -5.06 9.96
N ILE A 326 -7.33 -6.21 9.50
CA ILE A 326 -6.62 -6.30 8.22
C ILE A 326 -7.58 -6.89 7.19
N VAL A 327 -7.82 -6.16 6.10
CA VAL A 327 -8.63 -6.62 4.98
C VAL A 327 -7.76 -6.80 3.73
N VAL A 328 -7.89 -7.95 3.06
CA VAL A 328 -7.24 -8.23 1.77
C VAL A 328 -8.31 -8.30 0.70
N ILE A 329 -8.23 -7.41 -0.29
CA ILE A 329 -9.28 -7.23 -1.30
C ILE A 329 -8.77 -7.65 -2.68
N GLY A 330 -9.26 -8.79 -3.16
CA GLY A 330 -9.17 -9.19 -4.57
C GLY A 330 -10.18 -8.42 -5.43
N HIS A 331 -10.09 -8.57 -6.75
CA HIS A 331 -11.05 -7.92 -7.66
C HIS A 331 -11.19 -8.66 -8.98
N SER A 332 -12.33 -8.47 -9.64
CA SER A 332 -12.63 -9.03 -10.97
C SER A 332 -11.60 -8.62 -12.02
N ARG A 333 -11.34 -9.50 -13.00
CA ARG A 333 -10.46 -9.26 -14.16
C ARG A 333 -9.10 -8.70 -13.74
N CYS A 334 -8.49 -9.29 -12.71
CA CYS A 334 -7.18 -8.87 -12.21
C CYS A 334 -6.03 -9.30 -13.13
N GLY A 335 -5.29 -8.33 -13.67
CA GLY A 335 -4.17 -8.59 -14.57
C GLY A 335 -3.04 -9.43 -13.95
N GLY A 336 -2.77 -9.26 -12.65
CA GLY A 336 -1.76 -10.06 -11.94
C GLY A 336 -2.22 -11.51 -11.70
N ILE A 337 -3.51 -11.73 -11.43
CA ILE A 337 -4.06 -13.09 -11.28
C ILE A 337 -4.11 -13.81 -12.64
N LYS A 338 -4.50 -13.10 -13.71
CA LYS A 338 -4.42 -13.61 -15.07
C LYS A 338 -2.99 -14.00 -15.45
N ALA A 339 -2.01 -13.18 -15.07
CA ALA A 339 -0.59 -13.50 -15.28
C ALA A 339 -0.18 -14.77 -14.52
N LEU A 340 -0.56 -14.92 -13.25
CA LEU A 340 -0.31 -16.12 -12.44
C LEU A 340 -0.88 -17.38 -13.09
N LEU A 341 -2.17 -17.36 -13.48
CA LEU A 341 -2.82 -18.51 -14.09
C LEU A 341 -2.13 -18.90 -15.41
N SER A 342 -1.68 -17.90 -16.18
CA SER A 342 -1.01 -18.09 -17.47
C SER A 342 0.43 -18.62 -17.38
N LEU A 343 1.05 -18.65 -16.20
CA LEU A 343 2.41 -19.22 -16.06
C LEU A 343 2.41 -20.70 -16.45
N GLN A 344 3.44 -21.16 -17.14
CA GLN A 344 3.65 -22.58 -17.43
C GLN A 344 4.88 -23.08 -16.68
N ASP A 345 4.80 -24.31 -16.16
CA ASP A 345 5.91 -24.91 -15.43
C ASP A 345 7.10 -25.15 -16.38
N GLY A 346 8.28 -24.68 -15.98
CA GLY A 346 9.51 -24.81 -16.77
C GLY A 346 9.72 -23.75 -17.86
N GLU A 347 8.74 -22.87 -18.12
CA GLU A 347 8.96 -21.71 -19.00
C GLU A 347 9.82 -20.64 -18.31
N ALA A 348 10.66 -19.96 -19.11
CA ALA A 348 11.45 -18.84 -18.63
C ALA A 348 10.57 -17.61 -18.38
N ASP A 349 10.91 -16.84 -17.34
CA ASP A 349 10.22 -15.59 -17.02
C ASP A 349 10.40 -14.58 -18.16
N LYS A 350 9.29 -13.93 -18.54
CA LYS A 350 9.28 -12.89 -19.57
C LYS A 350 9.60 -11.52 -18.98
N PHE A 351 9.26 -11.32 -17.72
CA PHE A 351 9.60 -10.13 -16.94
C PHE A 351 10.66 -10.44 -15.88
N HIS A 352 11.29 -9.40 -15.35
CA HIS A 352 12.33 -9.53 -14.34
C HIS A 352 11.76 -9.77 -12.94
N PHE A 353 10.55 -9.27 -12.65
CA PHE A 353 9.94 -9.27 -11.33
C PHE A 353 8.50 -9.79 -11.31
N VAL A 354 7.72 -9.63 -12.39
CA VAL A 354 6.27 -9.87 -12.36
C VAL A 354 5.95 -11.33 -12.05
N GLU A 355 6.55 -12.29 -12.76
CA GLU A 355 6.30 -13.72 -12.55
C GLU A 355 6.75 -14.19 -11.16
N ASP A 356 7.94 -13.78 -10.71
CA ASP A 356 8.43 -14.07 -9.35
C ASP A 356 7.48 -13.53 -8.27
N TRP A 357 6.95 -12.32 -8.45
CA TRP A 357 5.99 -11.74 -7.51
C TRP A 357 4.68 -12.52 -7.48
N VAL A 358 4.06 -12.77 -8.64
CA VAL A 358 2.73 -13.41 -8.65
C VAL A 358 2.76 -14.87 -8.20
N ARG A 359 3.93 -15.53 -8.22
CA ARG A 359 4.13 -16.87 -7.65
C ARG A 359 3.86 -16.96 -6.15
N ILE A 360 3.73 -15.84 -5.42
CA ILE A 360 3.17 -15.84 -4.06
C ILE A 360 1.81 -16.56 -4.03
N GLY A 361 0.99 -16.41 -5.08
CA GLY A 361 -0.31 -17.07 -5.23
C GLY A 361 -0.25 -18.49 -5.80
N ALA A 362 0.93 -19.08 -6.02
CA ALA A 362 1.05 -20.42 -6.60
C ALA A 362 0.22 -21.51 -5.89
N PRO A 363 0.11 -21.54 -4.54
CA PRO A 363 -0.78 -22.50 -3.87
C PRO A 363 -2.25 -22.36 -4.30
N ALA A 364 -2.74 -21.13 -4.50
CA ALA A 364 -4.10 -20.89 -4.99
C ALA A 364 -4.27 -21.39 -6.42
N LYS A 365 -3.28 -21.15 -7.28
CA LYS A 365 -3.30 -21.66 -8.67
C LYS A 365 -3.37 -23.18 -8.71
N THR A 366 -2.52 -23.86 -7.92
CA THR A 366 -2.51 -25.33 -7.85
C THR A 366 -3.89 -25.87 -7.45
N LYS A 367 -4.52 -25.26 -6.43
CA LYS A 367 -5.87 -25.63 -5.99
C LYS A 367 -6.90 -25.44 -7.11
N VAL A 368 -6.93 -24.28 -7.76
CA VAL A 368 -7.90 -23.99 -8.83
C VAL A 368 -7.73 -24.92 -10.04
N LEU A 369 -6.50 -25.21 -10.44
CA LEU A 369 -6.24 -26.14 -11.54
C LEU A 369 -6.64 -27.58 -11.19
N ALA A 370 -6.56 -27.99 -9.93
CA ALA A 370 -7.02 -29.30 -9.48
C ALA A 370 -8.54 -29.39 -9.40
N ASP A 371 -9.19 -28.42 -8.75
CA ASP A 371 -10.62 -28.46 -8.41
C ASP A 371 -11.51 -27.99 -9.57
N HIS A 372 -10.98 -27.19 -10.49
CA HIS A 372 -11.72 -26.52 -11.57
C HIS A 372 -11.05 -26.66 -12.95
N ALA A 373 -10.36 -27.77 -13.20
CA ALA A 373 -9.63 -28.03 -14.45
C ALA A 373 -10.48 -27.86 -15.72
N SER A 374 -11.78 -28.18 -15.66
CA SER A 374 -12.72 -28.13 -16.79
C SER A 374 -13.41 -26.77 -16.97
N ALA A 375 -13.25 -25.83 -16.03
CA ALA A 375 -13.83 -24.50 -16.14
C ALA A 375 -13.12 -23.69 -17.22
N ALA A 376 -13.83 -22.72 -17.83
CA ALA A 376 -13.21 -21.82 -18.79
C ALA A 376 -12.13 -20.96 -18.12
N PHE A 377 -11.13 -20.52 -18.88
CA PHE A 377 -10.00 -19.75 -18.35
C PHE A 377 -10.42 -18.51 -17.54
N GLU A 378 -11.44 -17.79 -17.98
CA GLU A 378 -11.95 -16.60 -17.27
C GLU A 378 -12.71 -16.96 -15.99
N ASP A 379 -13.38 -18.12 -15.95
CA ASP A 379 -14.00 -18.65 -14.73
C ASP A 379 -12.92 -19.09 -13.73
N GLN A 380 -11.86 -19.76 -14.19
CA GLN A 380 -10.70 -20.10 -13.38
C GLN A 380 -10.01 -18.84 -12.83
N CYS A 381 -9.87 -17.77 -13.63
CA CYS A 381 -9.37 -16.48 -13.14
C CYS A 381 -10.26 -15.94 -12.01
N SER A 382 -11.57 -15.94 -12.19
CA SER A 382 -12.53 -15.43 -11.21
C SER A 382 -12.48 -16.19 -9.90
N ILE A 383 -12.29 -17.51 -9.95
CA ILE A 383 -12.10 -18.35 -8.75
C ILE A 383 -10.73 -18.07 -8.11
N LEU A 384 -9.67 -18.01 -8.94
CA LEU A 384 -8.31 -17.77 -8.47
C LEU A 384 -8.15 -16.41 -7.80
N GLU A 385 -8.88 -15.38 -8.22
CA GLU A 385 -8.90 -14.08 -7.56
C GLU A 385 -9.29 -14.18 -6.08
N LYS A 386 -10.26 -15.03 -5.75
CA LYS A 386 -10.70 -15.26 -4.36
C LYS A 386 -9.75 -16.18 -3.61
N GLU A 387 -9.27 -17.24 -4.25
CA GLU A 387 -8.30 -18.16 -3.63
C GLU A 387 -6.95 -17.48 -3.35
N ALA A 388 -6.50 -16.54 -4.18
CA ALA A 388 -5.31 -15.75 -3.92
C ALA A 388 -5.45 -14.82 -2.71
N VAL A 389 -6.67 -14.31 -2.45
CA VAL A 389 -6.99 -13.61 -1.20
C VAL A 389 -6.85 -14.56 -0.02
N ASN A 390 -7.37 -15.79 -0.11
CA ASN A 390 -7.23 -16.79 0.97
C ASN A 390 -5.76 -17.12 1.27
N VAL A 391 -4.93 -17.33 0.24
CA VAL A 391 -3.48 -17.52 0.42
C VAL A 391 -2.83 -16.33 1.11
N SER A 392 -3.24 -15.10 0.77
CA SER A 392 -2.73 -13.89 1.43
C SER A 392 -3.16 -13.79 2.90
N LEU A 393 -4.38 -14.21 3.23
CA LEU A 393 -4.86 -14.29 4.63
C LEU A 393 -4.09 -15.35 5.43
N GLU A 394 -3.76 -16.49 4.83
CA GLU A 394 -2.88 -17.50 5.46
C GLU A 394 -1.46 -16.98 5.64
N ASN A 395 -0.91 -16.29 4.63
CA ASN A 395 0.41 -15.67 4.74
C ASN A 395 0.49 -14.62 5.87
N LEU A 396 -0.59 -13.85 6.10
CA LEU A 396 -0.66 -12.93 7.25
C LEU A 396 -0.46 -13.65 8.59
N LYS A 397 -0.92 -14.89 8.75
CA LYS A 397 -0.75 -15.69 9.97
C LYS A 397 0.71 -16.12 10.21
N SER A 398 1.59 -16.01 9.20
CA SER A 398 3.02 -16.26 9.36
C SER A 398 3.77 -15.12 10.06
N TYR A 399 3.16 -13.93 10.17
CA TYR A 399 3.74 -12.78 10.87
C TYR A 399 3.49 -12.89 12.39
N PRO A 400 4.54 -12.94 13.24
CA PRO A 400 4.37 -13.18 14.68
C PRO A 400 3.42 -12.20 15.38
N PHE A 401 3.50 -10.91 15.06
CA PHE A 401 2.64 -9.86 15.64
C PHE A 401 1.19 -9.91 15.14
N VAL A 402 0.94 -10.44 13.94
CA VAL A 402 -0.43 -10.70 13.46
C VAL A 402 -1.02 -11.89 14.22
N LYS A 403 -0.25 -12.98 14.33
CA LYS A 403 -0.65 -14.16 15.10
C LYS A 403 -0.98 -13.81 16.55
N GLU A 404 -0.11 -13.05 17.21
CA GLU A 404 -0.35 -12.54 18.57
C GLU A 404 -1.61 -11.67 18.66
N GLY A 405 -1.83 -10.79 17.68
CA GLY A 405 -3.02 -9.93 17.62
C GLY A 405 -4.33 -10.73 17.51
N LEU A 406 -4.31 -11.83 16.73
CA LEU A 406 -5.44 -12.75 16.56
C LEU A 406 -5.70 -13.57 17.83
N GLU A 407 -4.66 -14.14 18.44
CA GLU A 407 -4.77 -14.92 19.67
C GLU A 407 -5.33 -14.09 20.84
N LYS A 408 -5.04 -12.78 20.85
CA LYS A 408 -5.55 -11.83 21.85
C LYS A 408 -6.93 -11.26 21.52
N GLY A 409 -7.49 -11.55 20.34
CA GLY A 409 -8.74 -10.95 19.87
C GLY A 409 -8.67 -9.44 19.63
N THR A 410 -7.46 -8.89 19.47
CA THR A 410 -7.22 -7.46 19.20
C THR A 410 -7.12 -7.13 17.71
N LEU A 411 -7.07 -8.16 16.86
CA LEU A 411 -6.93 -8.06 15.42
C LEU A 411 -7.84 -9.07 14.74
N LYS A 412 -8.50 -8.66 13.65
CA LYS A 412 -9.33 -9.53 12.79
C LYS A 412 -8.77 -9.55 11.37
N LEU A 413 -8.84 -10.71 10.71
CA LEU A 413 -8.54 -10.85 9.29
C LEU A 413 -9.82 -10.98 8.48
N VAL A 414 -9.91 -10.28 7.36
CA VAL A 414 -11.08 -10.28 6.47
C VAL A 414 -10.62 -10.40 5.01
N GLY A 415 -11.18 -11.37 4.28
CA GLY A 415 -11.09 -11.43 2.84
C GLY A 415 -12.19 -10.59 2.19
N GLY A 416 -11.91 -10.01 1.04
CA GLY A 416 -12.93 -9.36 0.23
C GLY A 416 -12.66 -9.50 -1.27
N HIS A 417 -13.72 -9.39 -2.06
CA HIS A 417 -13.63 -9.37 -3.52
C HIS A 417 -14.55 -8.30 -4.08
N TYR A 418 -13.99 -7.37 -4.86
CA TYR A 418 -14.73 -6.37 -5.60
C TYR A 418 -14.86 -6.76 -7.07
N ASP A 419 -16.06 -7.14 -7.48
CA ASP A 419 -16.41 -7.31 -8.88
C ASP A 419 -16.89 -5.96 -9.44
N PHE A 420 -16.01 -5.25 -10.15
CA PHE A 420 -16.34 -3.98 -10.80
C PHE A 420 -17.14 -4.17 -12.10
N VAL A 421 -17.29 -5.39 -12.60
CA VAL A 421 -18.10 -5.66 -13.79
C VAL A 421 -19.58 -5.71 -13.40
N SER A 422 -19.90 -6.48 -12.36
CA SER A 422 -21.26 -6.55 -11.80
C SER A 422 -21.56 -5.48 -10.76
N GLY A 423 -20.53 -4.77 -10.27
CA GLY A 423 -20.66 -3.76 -9.22
C GLY A 423 -21.02 -4.37 -7.87
N LYS A 424 -20.45 -5.54 -7.53
CA LYS A 424 -20.69 -6.26 -6.27
C LYS A 424 -19.43 -6.32 -5.41
N PHE A 425 -19.63 -6.30 -4.10
CA PHE A 425 -18.56 -6.49 -3.12
C PHE A 425 -18.99 -7.51 -2.09
N GLU A 426 -18.15 -8.50 -1.89
CA GLU A 426 -18.32 -9.56 -0.90
C GLU A 426 -17.16 -9.56 0.09
N THR A 427 -17.44 -9.99 1.32
CA THR A 427 -16.45 -10.13 2.41
C THR A 427 -16.64 -11.45 3.12
N TRP A 428 -15.55 -12.05 3.60
CA TRP A 428 -15.57 -13.28 4.38
C TRP A 428 -14.45 -13.29 5.44
N GLU A 429 -14.58 -14.18 6.42
CA GLU A 429 -13.53 -14.48 7.39
C GLU A 429 -12.79 -15.76 6.96
N PRO A 430 -11.46 -15.85 7.17
CA PRO A 430 -10.64 -16.99 6.74
C PRO A 430 -10.82 -18.26 7.58
#